data_AF-A0A841BG89-F1
#
_entry.id   AF-A0A841BG89-F1
#
_cell.length_a   1.000
_cell.length_b   1.000
_cell.length_c   1.000
_cell.angle_alpha   90.00
_cell.angle_beta   90.00
_cell.angle_gamma   90.00
#
_symmetry.space_group_name_H-M   'P 1'
#
loop_
_entity.id
_entity.type
_entity.pdbx_description
1 polymer ?
#
loop_
_entity_poly.entity_id
_entity_poly.type
_entity_poly.pdbx_seq_one_letter_code
_entity_poly.pdbx_strand_id
1 'polypeptide(L)' 'MSGWERIDDLILGGVAIAAIKEIRVAADCSLQDAIERYHERAVWLHETRSTDFNPPQDEVSDDVGP' A
#
# COMPACT_ATOMS: atom_id res chain seq x y z
N MET A 1 -13.67 -1.85 -11.68
CA MET A 1 -12.68 -1.25 -10.78
C MET A 1 -11.53 -0.79 -11.64
N SER A 2 -11.14 0.48 -11.54
CA SER A 2 -9.98 0.97 -12.27
C SER A 2 -8.72 0.28 -11.71
N GLY A 3 -7.71 0.01 -12.53
CA GLY A 3 -6.48 -0.66 -12.06
C GLY A 3 -5.81 0.05 -10.87
N TRP A 4 -6.07 1.34 -10.71
CA TRP A 4 -5.55 2.18 -9.63
C TRP A 4 -6.28 2.04 -8.29
N GLU A 5 -7.57 1.71 -8.27
CA GLU A 5 -8.28 1.46 -7.00
C GLU A 5 -7.66 0.30 -6.22
N ARG A 6 -7.32 -0.79 -6.93
CA ARG A 6 -6.65 -1.95 -6.33
C ARG A 6 -5.24 -1.62 -5.83
N ILE A 7 -4.52 -0.73 -6.54
CA ILE A 7 -3.20 -0.27 -6.11
C ILE A 7 -3.33 0.52 -4.80
N ASP A 8 -4.32 1.40 -4.70
CA ASP A 8 -4.57 2.17 -3.48
C ASP A 8 -4.89 1.24 -2.30
N ASP A 9 -5.73 0.22 -2.49
CA ASP A 9 -6.05 -0.76 -1.44
C ASP A 9 -4.80 -1.51 -0.95
N LEU A 10 -3.88 -1.87 -1.85
CA LEU A 10 -2.63 -2.53 -1.49
C LEU A 10 -1.69 -1.59 -0.72
N ILE A 11 -1.66 -0.30 -1.06
CA ILE A 11 -0.88 0.71 -0.34
C ILE A 11 -1.45 0.91 1.07
N LEU A 12 -2.77 1.11 1.18
CA LEU A 12 -3.46 1.30 2.45
C LEU A 12 -3.34 0.06 3.37
N GLY A 13 -3.31 -1.14 2.78
CA GLY A 13 -3.08 -2.40 3.48
C GLY A 13 -1.62 -2.70 3.84
N GLY A 14 -0.66 -1.82 3.52
CA GLY A 14 0.76 -2.02 3.81
C GLY A 14 1.45 -3.07 2.93
N VAL A 15 0.83 -3.51 1.83
CA VAL A 15 1.33 -4.58 0.95
C VAL A 15 2.21 -4.01 -0.15
N ALA A 16 3.30 -3.32 0.25
CA ALA A 16 4.13 -2.50 -0.65
C ALA A 16 4.64 -3.24 -1.89
N ILE A 17 5.13 -4.48 -1.74
CA ILE A 17 5.67 -5.27 -2.86
C ILE A 17 4.59 -5.59 -3.89
N ALA A 18 3.36 -5.88 -3.44
CA ALA A 18 2.25 -6.15 -4.34
C ALA A 18 1.79 -4.88 -5.07
N ALA A 19 1.71 -3.76 -4.34
CA ALA A 19 1.39 -2.46 -4.94
C ALA A 19 2.39 -2.08 -6.05
N ILE A 20 3.70 -2.20 -5.79
CA ILE A 20 4.75 -1.91 -6.77
C ILE A 20 4.65 -2.81 -8.01
N LYS A 21 4.34 -4.11 -7.82
CA LYS A 21 4.14 -5.03 -8.95
C LYS A 21 2.95 -4.63 -9.82
N GLU A 22 1.83 -4.28 -9.21
CA GLU A 22 0.62 -3.85 -9.93
C GLU A 22 0.83 -2.50 -10.62
N ILE A 23 1.52 -1.54 -10.00
CA ILE A 23 1.92 -0.27 -10.64
C ILE A 23 2.74 -0.54 -11.89
N ARG A 24 3.72 -1.43 -11.80
CA ARG A 24 4.60 -1.77 -12.92
C ARG A 24 3.83 -2.32 -14.12
N VAL A 25 2.83 -3.17 -13.86
CA VAL A 25 1.97 -3.74 -14.92
C VAL A 25 1.01 -2.69 -15.46
N ALA A 26 0.39 -1.88 -14.59
CA ALA A 26 -0.60 -0.88 -14.98
C ALA A 26 0.01 0.29 -15.78
N ALA A 27 1.23 0.69 -15.44
CA ALA A 27 1.94 1.82 -16.07
C ALA A 27 2.98 1.38 -17.13
N ASP A 28 3.18 0.07 -17.32
CA ASP A 28 4.21 -0.52 -18.19
C ASP A 28 5.58 0.16 -18.08
N CYS A 29 6.13 0.18 -16.87
CA CYS A 29 7.32 0.96 -16.53
C CYS A 29 8.46 0.12 -15.94
N SER A 30 9.60 0.77 -15.68
CA SER A 30 10.72 0.13 -15.00
C SER A 30 10.38 -0.12 -13.52
N LEU A 31 11.17 -0.98 -12.86
CA LEU A 31 11.02 -1.19 -11.41
C LEU A 31 11.28 0.11 -10.63
N GLN A 32 12.25 0.91 -11.09
CA GLN A 32 12.57 2.18 -10.44
C GLN A 32 11.38 3.16 -10.54
N ASP A 33 10.83 3.34 -11.73
CA ASP A 33 9.65 4.21 -11.92
C ASP A 33 8.45 3.73 -11.10
N ALA A 34 8.27 2.41 -10.96
CA ALA A 34 7.19 1.85 -10.16
C ALA A 34 7.36 2.16 -8.66
N ILE A 35 8.60 2.17 -8.15
CA ILE A 35 8.91 2.54 -6.76
C ILE A 35 8.67 4.04 -6.53
N GLU A 36 9.08 4.88 -7.47
CA GLU A 36 8.86 6.34 -7.39
C GLU A 36 7.35 6.66 -7.38
N ARG A 37 6.59 6.06 -8.29
CA ARG A 37 5.12 6.19 -8.34
C ARG A 37 4.43 5.65 -7.09
N TYR A 38 4.93 4.53 -6.54
CA TYR A 38 4.42 4.01 -5.26
C TYR A 38 4.60 5.05 -4.15
N HIS A 39 5.77 5.69 -4.08
CA HIS A 39 6.07 6.68 -3.05
C HIS A 39 5.17 7.91 -3.19
N GLU A 40 5.06 8.46 -4.40
CA GLU A 40 4.16 9.59 -4.70
C GLU A 40 2.70 9.26 -4.32
N ARG A 41 2.25 8.06 -4.68
CA ARG A 41 0.87 7.63 -4.39
C ARG A 41 0.63 7.40 -2.91
N ALA A 42 1.59 6.82 -2.20
CA ALA A 42 1.51 6.62 -0.76
C ALA A 42 1.48 7.94 0.02
N VAL A 43 2.29 8.93 -0.38
CA VAL A 43 2.25 10.29 0.19
C VAL A 43 0.87 10.92 -0.04
N TRP A 44 0.36 10.88 -1.27
CA TRP A 44 -0.96 11.42 -1.58
C TRP A 44 -2.08 10.74 -0.79
N LEU A 45 -2.03 9.40 -0.64
CA LEU A 45 -2.99 8.66 0.17
C LEU A 45 -2.87 9.03 1.65
N HIS A 46 -1.66 9.26 2.16
CA HIS A 46 -1.47 9.69 3.54
C HIS A 46 -2.07 11.08 3.80
N GLU A 47 -2.01 11.98 2.82
CA GLU A 47 -2.61 13.31 2.92
C GLU A 47 -4.13 13.30 2.78
N THR A 48 -4.67 12.42 1.93
CA THR A 48 -6.10 12.43 1.55
C THR A 48 -6.96 11.37 2.25
N ARG A 49 -6.34 10.29 2.74
CA ARG A 49 -6.99 9.09 3.29
C ARG A 49 -6.19 8.52 4.47
N SER A 50 -5.66 9.40 5.34
CA SER A 50 -4.81 9.01 6.48
C SER A 50 -5.45 7.96 7.41
N THR A 51 -6.77 7.99 7.58
CA THR A 51 -7.53 7.07 8.44
C THR A 51 -7.71 5.68 7.87
N ASP A 52 -7.49 5.49 6.56
CA ASP A 52 -7.73 4.22 5.87
C ASP A 52 -6.49 3.32 5.87
N PHE A 53 -5.35 3.84 6.35
CA PHE A 53 -4.16 3.02 6.54
C PHE A 53 -4.43 1.99 7.63
N ASN A 54 -4.23 0.73 7.29
CA ASN A 54 -4.34 -0.34 8.26
C ASN A 54 -3.27 -0.12 9.33
N PRO A 55 -3.61 -0.09 10.63
CA PRO A 55 -2.60 -0.01 11.67
C PRO A 55 -1.62 -1.17 11.52
N PRO A 56 -0.33 -0.97 11.90
CA PRO A 56 0.62 -2.07 11.91
C PRO A 56 0.01 -3.22 12.71
N GLN A 57 -0.05 -4.41 12.10
CA GLN A 57 -0.54 -5.62 12.76
C GLN A 57 0.51 -6.13 13.75
N ASP A 58 0.79 -5.34 14.78
CA ASP A 58 1.53 -5.72 15.98
C ASP A 58 0.58 -5.62 17.18
N GLU A 59 -0.51 -6.39 17.15
CA GLU A 59 -1.26 -6.72 18.36
C GLU A 59 -1.54 -8.22 18.35
N VAL A 60 -0.47 -9.01 18.47
CA VAL A 60 -0.59 -10.24 19.24
C VAL A 60 -0.72 -9.77 20.69
N SER A 61 -1.96 -9.57 21.15
CA SER A 61 -2.23 -9.64 22.59
C SER A 61 -1.76 -11.03 23.02
N ASP A 62 -0.59 -11.08 23.66
CA ASP A 62 -0.23 -12.18 24.55
C ASP A 62 -1.22 -12.17 25.73
N ASP A 63 -2.45 -12.58 25.46
CA ASP A 63 -3.36 -13.13 26.47
C ASP A 63 -2.87 -14.55 26.75
N VAL A 64 -1.73 -14.64 27.42
CA VAL A 64 -1.31 -15.86 28.11
C VAL A 64 -1.69 -15.68 29.57
N GLY A 65 -2.98 -15.93 29.85
CA GLY A 65 -3.42 -16.29 31.18
C GLY A 65 -2.63 -17.50 31.68
N PRO A 66 -2.24 -17.50 32.96
CA PRO A 66 -3.16 -17.97 34.01
C PRO A 66 -3.27 -17.08 35.24
#